data_AF-A0A1C0BTF5-F1
#
_entry.id   AF-A0A1C0BTF5-F1
#
_cell.length_a   1.000
_cell.length_b   1.000
_cell.length_c   1.000
_cell.angle_alpha   90.00
_cell.angle_beta   90.00
_cell.angle_gamma   90.00
#
_symmetry.space_group_name_H-M   'P 1'
#
loop_
_entity.id
_entity.type
_entity.pdbx_description
1 polymer ?
#
loop_
_entity_poly.entity_id
_entity_poly.type
_entity_poly.pdbx_seq_one_letter_code
_entity_poly.pdbx_strand_id
1 'polypeptide(L)'
;MKRIQFYPSSELEQKLEEEAQTLGISVSALVNEKLSSLYGIGSNKQLPLSVLTNKVLEEIKVYINTPGVPKEFDILTVSKTFKDIEMTCNGKPSAVRAQVGRNFKNQIGHGDFSNIRRAYHDNKKPKLSKNNAIVYEII
;
A
#
# COMPACT_ATOMS: atom_id res chain seq x y z
N MET A 1 -13.75 16.53 6.35
CA MET A 1 -12.27 16.56 6.37
C MET A 1 -11.81 18.02 6.36
N LYS A 2 -10.79 18.39 7.13
CA LYS A 2 -10.19 19.73 7.09
C LYS A 2 -8.97 19.69 6.17
N ARG A 3 -8.93 20.55 5.14
CA ARG A 3 -7.76 20.72 4.28
C ARG A 3 -6.78 21.66 4.96
N ILE A 4 -5.51 21.27 5.06
CA ILE A 4 -4.42 22.11 5.53
C ILE A 4 -3.48 22.30 4.34
N GLN A 5 -3.17 23.55 4.00
CA GLN A 5 -2.14 23.86 3.01
C GLN A 5 -0.78 23.90 3.71
N PHE A 6 0.21 23.32 3.05
CA PHE A 6 1.58 23.20 3.56
C PHE A 6 2.51 23.77 2.49
N TYR A 7 3.36 24.71 2.90
CA TYR A 7 4.29 25.43 2.03
C TYR A 7 5.73 25.20 2.53
N PRO A 8 6.31 24.02 2.28
CA PRO A 8 7.68 23.71 2.69
C PRO A 8 8.71 24.52 1.89
N SER A 9 9.94 24.60 2.38
CA SER A 9 11.08 24.99 1.54
C SER A 9 11.35 23.89 0.51
N SER A 10 12.01 24.23 -0.61
CA SER A 10 12.37 23.24 -1.65
C SER A 10 13.21 22.08 -1.11
N GLU A 11 14.10 22.35 -0.15
CA GLU A 11 14.89 21.29 0.50
C GLU A 11 14.01 20.32 1.30
N LEU A 12 13.02 20.84 2.03
CA LEU A 12 12.12 20.01 2.82
C LEU A 12 11.15 19.24 1.93
N GLU A 13 10.68 19.84 0.84
CA GLU A 13 9.86 19.17 -0.17
C GLU A 13 10.58 17.96 -0.75
N GLN A 14 11.81 18.15 -1.24
CA GLN A 14 12.62 17.06 -1.80
C GLN A 14 12.85 15.93 -0.80
N LYS A 15 13.24 16.25 0.45
CA LYS A 15 13.43 15.23 1.50
C LYS A 15 12.16 14.44 1.80
N LEU A 16 11.00 15.11 1.83
CA LEU A 16 9.72 14.45 2.05
C LEU A 16 9.33 13.55 0.88
N GLU A 17 9.61 13.95 -0.36
CA GLU A 17 9.36 13.14 -1.54
C GLU A 17 10.22 11.89 -1.56
N GLU A 18 11.54 12.02 -1.35
CA GLU A 18 12.48 10.90 -1.30
C GLU A 18 12.12 9.89 -0.21
N GLU A 19 11.79 10.37 1.00
CA GLU A 19 11.40 9.50 2.11
C GLU A 19 10.04 8.83 1.84
N ALA A 20 9.05 9.57 1.33
CA ALA A 20 7.74 9.01 1.01
C ALA A 20 7.84 7.93 -0.08
N GLN A 21 8.68 8.16 -1.10
CA GLN A 21 8.95 7.19 -2.15
C GLN A 21 9.60 5.92 -1.59
N THR A 22 10.62 6.08 -0.73
CA THR A 22 11.31 4.97 -0.07
C THR A 22 10.35 4.11 0.78
N LEU A 23 9.40 4.77 1.46
CA LEU A 23 8.39 4.10 2.29
C LEU A 23 7.16 3.62 1.48
N GLY A 24 7.12 3.88 0.17
CA GLY A 24 6.00 3.53 -0.68
C GLY A 24 4.67 4.21 -0.30
N ILE A 25 4.70 5.34 0.39
CA ILE A 25 3.51 6.10 0.84
C ILE A 25 3.43 7.49 0.18
N SER A 26 2.32 8.20 0.36
CA SER A 26 2.22 9.59 -0.10
C SER A 26 2.90 10.55 0.87
N VAL A 27 3.38 11.70 0.37
CA VAL A 27 3.92 12.79 1.21
C VAL A 27 2.93 13.21 2.30
N SER A 28 1.64 13.31 1.97
CA SER A 28 0.61 13.65 2.97
C SER A 28 0.48 12.59 4.08
N ALA A 29 0.63 11.30 3.75
CA ALA A 29 0.64 10.24 4.76
C ALA A 29 1.89 10.36 5.65
N LEU A 30 3.06 10.57 5.05
CA LEU A 30 4.32 10.75 5.77
C LEU A 30 4.26 11.94 6.74
N VAL A 31 3.76 13.09 6.29
CA VAL A 31 3.62 14.28 7.13
C VAL A 31 2.68 14.00 8.30
N ASN A 32 1.53 13.35 8.05
CA ASN A 32 0.61 12.99 9.13
C ASN A 32 1.25 12.02 10.12
N GLU A 33 2.01 11.03 9.67
CA GLU A 33 2.74 10.10 10.55
C GLU A 33 3.77 10.82 11.41
N LYS A 34 4.63 11.65 10.80
CA LYS A 34 5.65 12.41 11.53
C LYS A 34 5.03 13.35 12.55
N LEU A 35 3.96 14.08 12.20
CA LEU A 35 3.26 14.96 13.13
C LEU A 35 2.56 14.16 14.24
N SER A 36 1.90 13.06 13.90
CA SER A 36 1.25 12.19 14.88
C SER A 36 2.27 11.65 15.89
N SER A 37 3.45 11.21 15.41
CA SER A 37 4.55 10.78 16.25
C SER A 37 5.08 11.91 17.12
N LEU A 38 5.26 13.11 16.56
CA LEU A 38 5.77 14.29 17.28
C LEU A 38 4.83 14.71 18.42
N TYR A 39 3.52 14.66 18.20
CA TYR A 39 2.50 15.02 19.19
C TYR A 39 2.04 13.85 20.07
N GLY A 40 2.59 12.65 19.88
CA GLY A 40 2.17 11.45 20.62
C GLY A 40 0.71 11.04 20.35
N ILE A 41 0.17 11.36 19.18
CA ILE A 41 -1.21 11.09 18.78
C ILE A 41 -1.27 9.78 18.01
N GLY A 42 -1.95 8.77 18.53
CA GLY A 42 -2.17 7.49 17.86
C GLY A 42 -2.46 6.37 18.84
N SER A 43 -3.23 5.36 18.43
CA SER A 43 -3.44 4.18 19.28
C SER A 43 -2.19 3.29 19.20
N ASN A 44 -1.53 3.02 20.33
CA ASN A 44 -0.38 2.11 20.46
C ASN A 44 -0.62 0.67 19.92
N LYS A 45 -1.83 0.34 19.47
CA LYS A 45 -2.21 -0.97 18.96
C LYS A 45 -2.00 -1.15 17.45
N GLN A 46 -1.92 -0.08 16.67
CA GLN A 46 -1.82 -0.18 15.21
C GLN A 46 -0.48 0.38 14.74
N LEU A 47 0.24 -0.42 13.95
CA LEU A 47 1.50 0.00 13.32
C LEU A 47 1.27 1.20 12.39
N PRO A 48 2.25 2.10 12.22
CA PRO A 48 2.18 3.18 11.24
C PRO A 48 1.88 2.63 9.82
N LEU A 49 1.23 3.44 9.00
CA LEU A 49 0.89 3.09 7.63
C LEU A 49 2.15 2.82 6.78
N SER A 50 3.26 3.54 6.99
CA SER A 50 4.57 3.26 6.38
C SER A 50 5.04 1.85 6.70
N VAL A 51 5.02 1.48 7.99
CA VAL A 51 5.44 0.15 8.45
C VAL A 51 4.54 -0.95 7.89
N LEU A 52 3.21 -0.73 7.88
CA LEU A 52 2.26 -1.67 7.28
C LEU A 52 2.49 -1.80 5.77
N THR A 53 2.69 -0.68 5.08
CA THR A 53 2.91 -0.67 3.63
C THR A 53 4.19 -1.44 3.29
N ASN A 54 5.32 -1.12 3.94
CA ASN A 54 6.59 -1.81 3.70
C ASN A 54 6.49 -3.31 3.95
N LYS A 55 5.86 -3.75 5.04
CA LYS A 55 5.66 -5.18 5.31
C LYS A 55 4.85 -5.86 4.22
N VAL A 56 3.78 -5.23 3.75
CA VAL A 56 2.97 -5.78 2.64
C VAL A 56 3.77 -5.84 1.34
N LEU A 57 4.55 -4.79 1.02
CA LEU A 57 5.39 -4.76 -0.17
C LEU A 57 6.46 -5.87 -0.13
N GLU A 58 7.15 -6.06 0.99
CA GLU A 58 8.14 -7.11 1.17
C GLU A 58 7.53 -8.51 1.07
N GLU A 59 6.37 -8.75 1.68
CA GLU A 59 5.67 -10.04 1.56
C GLU A 59 5.31 -10.36 0.10
N ILE A 60 4.81 -9.37 -0.65
CA ILE A 60 4.51 -9.53 -2.08
C ILE A 60 5.80 -9.75 -2.88
N LYS A 61 6.87 -9.00 -2.59
CA LYS A 61 8.17 -9.15 -3.24
C LYS A 61 8.75 -10.55 -3.03
N VAL A 62 8.62 -11.12 -1.83
CA VAL A 62 9.01 -12.51 -1.57
C VAL A 62 8.15 -13.47 -2.40
N TYR A 63 6.83 -13.27 -2.43
CA TYR A 63 5.92 -14.12 -3.20
C TYR A 63 6.26 -14.15 -4.69
N ILE A 64 6.41 -12.99 -5.35
CA ILE A 64 6.65 -12.92 -6.80
C ILE A 64 8.00 -13.48 -7.23
N ASN A 65 8.99 -13.49 -6.31
CA ASN A 65 10.31 -14.04 -6.56
C ASN A 65 10.43 -15.52 -6.16
N THR A 66 9.38 -16.11 -5.58
CA THR A 66 9.36 -17.53 -5.21
C THR A 66 9.09 -18.40 -6.44
N PRO A 67 9.96 -19.37 -6.79
CA PRO A 67 9.73 -20.23 -7.94
C PRO A 67 8.46 -21.08 -7.80
N GLY A 68 7.71 -21.22 -8.90
CA GLY A 68 6.53 -22.11 -8.95
C GLY A 68 5.25 -21.54 -8.32
N VAL A 69 5.24 -20.27 -7.90
CA VAL A 69 4.00 -19.63 -7.47
C VAL A 69 3.02 -19.44 -8.64
N PRO A 70 1.70 -19.44 -8.36
CA PRO A 70 0.70 -19.07 -9.36
C PRO A 70 0.99 -17.69 -9.97
N LYS A 71 0.87 -17.61 -11.31
CA LYS A 71 1.05 -16.35 -12.04
C LYS A 71 0.03 -15.29 -11.62
N GLU A 72 -1.20 -15.68 -11.32
CA GLU A 72 -2.27 -14.78 -10.87
C GLU A 72 -2.42 -14.83 -9.35
N PHE A 73 -2.54 -13.67 -8.72
CA PHE A 73 -2.69 -13.56 -7.27
C PHE A 73 -3.49 -12.32 -6.85
N ASP A 74 -3.95 -12.30 -5.61
CA ASP A 74 -4.51 -11.10 -4.98
C ASP A 74 -3.78 -10.81 -3.66
N ILE A 75 -3.72 -9.53 -3.26
CA ILE A 75 -2.95 -9.09 -2.08
C ILE A 75 -3.41 -9.81 -0.80
N LEU A 76 -4.71 -10.11 -0.70
CA LEU A 76 -5.29 -10.75 0.48
C LEU A 76 -4.80 -12.19 0.65
N THR A 77 -4.51 -12.87 -0.45
CA THR A 77 -3.99 -14.24 -0.43
C THR A 77 -2.49 -14.31 -0.18
N VAL A 78 -1.71 -13.34 -0.65
CA VAL A 78 -0.24 -13.40 -0.60
C VAL A 78 0.38 -12.64 0.57
N SER A 79 -0.34 -11.66 1.14
CA SER A 79 0.16 -10.85 2.25
C SER A 79 -0.62 -11.13 3.53
N LYS A 80 0.05 -11.74 4.51
CA LYS A 80 -0.50 -11.94 5.85
C LYS A 80 -0.74 -10.60 6.53
N THR A 81 0.21 -9.67 6.42
CA THR A 81 0.06 -8.34 6.99
C THR A 81 -1.18 -7.63 6.46
N PHE A 82 -1.43 -7.68 5.14
CA PHE A 82 -2.63 -7.08 4.56
C PHE A 82 -3.91 -7.77 5.02
N LYS A 83 -3.88 -9.11 5.12
CA LYS A 83 -5.02 -9.91 5.61
C LYS A 83 -5.44 -9.50 7.01
N ASP A 84 -4.47 -9.26 7.90
CA ASP A 84 -4.70 -8.96 9.31
C ASP A 84 -5.16 -7.51 9.57
N ILE A 85 -5.09 -6.61 8.57
CA ILE A 85 -5.70 -5.27 8.68
C ILE A 85 -7.22 -5.41 8.62
N GLU A 86 -7.93 -5.01 9.68
CA GLU A 86 -9.40 -5.09 9.70
C GLU A 86 -10.06 -4.42 8.49
N MET A 87 -11.12 -5.05 7.96
CA MET A 87 -11.88 -4.50 6.83
C MET A 87 -12.66 -3.23 7.19
N THR A 88 -13.05 -3.10 8.45
CA THR A 88 -13.80 -1.95 8.97
C THR A 88 -13.14 -1.40 10.23
N CYS A 89 -13.20 -0.09 10.42
CA CYS A 89 -12.85 0.58 11.66
C CYS A 89 -14.02 1.46 12.08
N ASN A 90 -14.55 1.26 13.29
CA ASN A 90 -15.71 1.98 13.83
C ASN A 90 -16.94 1.94 12.91
N GLY A 91 -17.25 0.77 12.35
CA GLY A 91 -18.42 0.57 11.46
C GLY A 91 -18.28 1.17 10.06
N LYS A 92 -17.11 1.71 9.70
CA LYS A 92 -16.81 2.25 8.36
C LYS A 92 -15.69 1.45 7.69
N PRO A 93 -15.59 1.41 6.35
CA PRO A 93 -14.47 0.79 5.66
C PRO A 93 -13.12 1.32 6.17
N SER A 94 -12.17 0.42 6.36
CA SER A 94 -10.84 0.75 6.89
C SER A 94 -10.05 1.63 5.90
N ALA A 95 -9.82 2.88 6.30
CA ALA A 95 -9.01 3.82 5.53
C ALA A 95 -7.56 3.34 5.39
N VAL A 96 -7.01 2.71 6.44
CA VAL A 96 -5.66 2.12 6.45
C VAL A 96 -5.57 1.01 5.40
N ARG A 97 -6.50 0.04 5.43
CA ARG A 97 -6.52 -1.07 4.47
C ARG A 97 -6.61 -0.57 3.02
N ALA A 98 -7.49 0.40 2.78
CA ALA A 98 -7.65 1.00 1.47
C ALA A 98 -6.38 1.75 1.02
N GLN A 99 -5.70 2.44 1.94
CA GLN A 99 -4.48 3.17 1.63
C GLN A 99 -3.31 2.24 1.31
N VAL A 100 -3.12 1.16 2.07
CA VAL A 100 -2.10 0.14 1.78
C VAL A 100 -2.32 -0.47 0.39
N GLY A 101 -3.57 -0.82 0.05
CA GLY A 101 -3.88 -1.35 -1.29
C GLY A 101 -3.63 -0.35 -2.42
N ARG A 102 -3.92 0.94 -2.20
CA ARG A 102 -3.59 2.01 -3.15
C ARG A 102 -2.08 2.20 -3.29
N ASN A 103 -1.35 2.16 -2.19
CA ASN A 103 0.11 2.31 -2.17
C ASN A 103 0.75 1.18 -3.00
N PHE A 104 0.37 -0.09 -2.78
CA PHE A 104 0.84 -1.19 -3.61
C PHE A 104 0.49 -1.00 -5.08
N LYS A 105 -0.76 -0.64 -5.40
CA LYS A 105 -1.17 -0.39 -6.79
C LYS A 105 -0.26 0.62 -7.50
N ASN A 106 0.22 1.64 -6.80
CA ASN A 106 1.10 2.67 -7.35
C ASN A 106 2.55 2.17 -7.57
N GLN A 107 2.95 1.05 -6.96
CA GLN A 107 4.27 0.44 -7.19
C GLN A 107 4.31 -0.44 -8.44
N ILE A 108 3.15 -0.90 -8.92
CA ILE A 108 3.05 -1.81 -10.06
C ILE A 108 3.64 -1.17 -11.32
N GLY A 109 4.49 -1.91 -12.03
CA GLY A 109 5.20 -1.44 -13.22
C GLY A 109 6.49 -0.67 -12.91
N HIS A 110 6.90 -0.58 -11.64
CA HIS A 110 8.10 0.11 -11.21
C HIS A 110 8.97 -0.78 -10.30
N GLY A 111 10.30 -0.58 -10.35
CA GLY A 111 11.26 -1.23 -9.46
C GLY A 111 11.09 -2.76 -9.38
N ASP A 112 11.04 -3.27 -8.16
CA ASP A 112 10.84 -4.69 -7.83
C ASP A 112 9.51 -5.27 -8.33
N PHE A 113 8.54 -4.41 -8.68
CA PHE A 113 7.21 -4.79 -9.15
C PHE A 113 7.00 -4.46 -10.65
N SER A 114 8.10 -4.29 -11.39
CA SER A 114 8.09 -4.00 -12.84
C SER A 114 7.51 -5.15 -13.68
N ASN A 115 7.61 -6.38 -13.21
CA ASN A 115 7.05 -7.58 -13.85
C ASN A 115 5.61 -7.91 -13.41
N ILE A 116 4.90 -6.97 -12.78
CA ILE A 116 3.52 -7.16 -12.33
C ILE A 116 2.60 -6.24 -13.13
N ARG A 117 1.41 -6.74 -13.46
CA ARG A 117 0.31 -5.91 -13.93
C ARG A 117 -1.03 -6.37 -13.36
N ARG A 118 -2.08 -5.57 -13.57
CA ARG A 118 -3.45 -5.99 -13.26
C ARG A 118 -3.89 -7.05 -14.26
N ALA A 119 -4.50 -8.13 -13.77
CA ALA A 119 -5.01 -9.20 -14.61
C ALA A 119 -6.37 -8.82 -15.22
N TYR A 120 -6.58 -9.20 -16.48
CA TYR A 120 -7.82 -8.94 -17.23
C TYR A 120 -8.31 -10.23 -17.88
N HIS A 121 -9.63 -10.38 -17.95
CA HIS A 121 -10.24 -11.40 -18.81
C HIS A 121 -10.00 -11.05 -20.29
N ASP A 122 -10.19 -12.01 -21.19
CA ASP A 122 -10.04 -11.81 -22.64
C ASP A 122 -10.92 -10.67 -23.18
N ASN A 123 -12.07 -10.45 -22.53
CA ASN A 123 -12.98 -9.34 -22.81
C ASN A 123 -12.53 -7.97 -22.24
N LYS A 124 -11.28 -7.86 -21.79
CA LYS A 124 -10.65 -6.67 -21.18
C LYS A 124 -11.30 -6.17 -19.89
N LYS A 125 -12.22 -6.94 -19.27
CA LYS A 125 -12.73 -6.61 -17.93
C LYS A 125 -11.70 -7.01 -16.87
N PRO A 126 -11.50 -6.20 -15.81
CA PRO A 126 -10.60 -6.57 -14.73
C PRO A 126 -11.01 -7.89 -14.08
N LYS A 127 -10.04 -8.78 -13.84
CA LYS A 127 -10.28 -9.98 -13.03
C LYS A 127 -10.44 -9.60 -11.57
N LEU A 128 -11.39 -10.26 -10.91
CA LEU A 128 -11.60 -10.19 -9.47
C LEU A 128 -11.48 -11.59 -8.88
N SER A 129 -10.92 -11.69 -7.67
CA SER A 129 -10.84 -12.95 -6.95
C SER A 129 -12.20 -13.31 -6.33
N LYS A 130 -12.30 -14.50 -5.74
CA LYS A 130 -13.52 -14.96 -5.04
C LYS A 130 -13.98 -13.99 -3.94
N ASN A 131 -13.07 -13.19 -3.39
CA ASN A 131 -13.34 -12.18 -2.37
C ASN A 131 -13.62 -10.78 -2.97
N ASN A 132 -13.91 -10.69 -4.26
CA ASN A 132 -14.03 -9.44 -5.02
C ASN A 132 -12.78 -8.54 -4.94
N ALA A 133 -11.61 -9.12 -4.68
CA ALA A 133 -10.34 -8.40 -4.65
C ALA A 133 -9.75 -8.27 -6.07
N ILE A 134 -8.99 -7.21 -6.33
CA ILE A 134 -8.29 -7.04 -7.60
C ILE A 134 -7.25 -8.15 -7.75
N VAL A 135 -7.25 -8.82 -8.91
CA VAL A 135 -6.24 -9.82 -9.28
C VAL A 135 -5.12 -9.15 -10.08
N TYR A 136 -3.90 -9.56 -9.76
CA TYR A 136 -2.66 -9.18 -10.41
C TYR A 136 -2.03 -10.41 -11.07
N GLU A 137 -1.22 -10.19 -12.10
CA GLU A 137 -0.47 -11.25 -12.76
C GLU A 137 1.02 -10.90 -12.85
N ILE A 138 1.85 -11.92 -12.67
CA ILE A 138 3.31 -11.90 -12.90
C ILE A 138 3.54 -12.21 -14.38
N ILE A 139 4.29 -11.33 -15.06
CA ILE A 139 4.61 -11.39 -16.49
C ILE A 139 5.85 -12.25 -16.73
#